data_AF-A0A8S3SH51-F1
#
_entry.id   AF-A0A8S3SH51-F1
#
_cell.length_a   1.000
_cell.length_b   1.000
_cell.length_c   1.000
_cell.angle_alpha   90.00
_cell.angle_beta   90.00
_cell.angle_gamma   90.00
#
_symmetry.space_group_name_H-M   'P 1'
#
loop_
_entity.id
_entity.type
_entity.pdbx_description
1 polymer ?
#
loop_
_entity_poly.entity_id
_entity_poly.type
_entity_poly.pdbx_seq_one_letter_code
_entity_poly.pdbx_strand_id
1 'polypeptide(L)'
;MTSVKGVAEVSSARSRLDATLQLMVDKKDEGHVSSEDEISQSELATRSVDLAQFDEDSPLYPICRSWLKNRPYDRDANDKDKLSSPEHEAHSDEEIDGIPNVYLMPKPIKAEPDDTRDYRIPEPLPNTDAPLDINADPDTAPPPEQLLLGHMSRWKDVRIRWREAGFQNESRFADSMNLIREIFENQMKEG
;
A
#
# COMPACT_ATOMS: atom_id res chain seq x y z
N MET A 1 -30.54 -6.73 -28.58
CA MET A 1 -31.48 -7.51 -27.71
C MET A 1 -30.68 -8.47 -26.81
N THR A 2 -29.86 -7.96 -25.88
CA THR A 2 -28.90 -8.79 -25.10
C THR A 2 -28.90 -8.51 -23.59
N SER A 3 -29.90 -7.80 -23.04
CA SER A 3 -29.86 -7.34 -21.64
C SER A 3 -30.69 -8.16 -20.63
N VAL A 4 -31.42 -9.19 -21.06
CA VAL A 4 -32.35 -9.94 -20.18
C VAL A 4 -31.70 -11.21 -19.59
N LYS A 5 -30.72 -11.80 -20.28
CA LYS A 5 -30.09 -13.07 -19.86
C LYS A 5 -29.21 -12.91 -18.60
N GLY A 6 -28.47 -11.80 -18.46
CA GLY A 6 -27.58 -11.58 -17.32
C GLY A 6 -28.31 -11.35 -15.98
N VAL A 7 -29.51 -10.76 -16.00
CA VAL A 7 -30.30 -10.51 -14.77
C VAL A 7 -30.87 -11.81 -14.21
N ALA A 8 -31.30 -12.73 -15.08
CA ALA A 8 -31.83 -14.03 -14.68
C ALA A 8 -30.74 -14.94 -14.07
N GLU A 9 -29.51 -14.85 -14.59
CA GLU A 9 -28.37 -15.61 -14.09
C GLU A 9 -27.92 -15.13 -12.70
N VAL A 10 -27.91 -13.80 -12.49
CA VAL A 10 -27.58 -13.19 -11.19
C VAL A 10 -28.64 -13.53 -10.13
N SER A 11 -29.93 -13.52 -10.48
CA SER A 11 -31.00 -13.94 -9.57
C SER A 11 -30.91 -15.43 -9.23
N SER A 12 -30.58 -16.28 -10.20
CA SER A 12 -30.36 -17.72 -9.97
C SER A 12 -29.16 -17.98 -9.06
N ALA A 13 -28.06 -17.25 -9.25
CA ALA A 13 -26.88 -17.33 -8.38
C ALA A 13 -27.19 -16.89 -6.94
N ARG A 14 -27.98 -15.81 -6.77
CA ARG A 14 -28.44 -15.33 -5.45
C ARG A 14 -29.29 -16.37 -4.73
N SER A 15 -30.28 -16.97 -5.40
CA SER A 15 -31.11 -18.01 -4.78
C SER A 15 -30.31 -19.24 -4.34
N ARG A 16 -29.26 -19.62 -5.08
CA ARG A 16 -28.38 -20.74 -4.71
C ARG A 16 -27.51 -20.42 -3.50
N LEU A 17 -27.03 -19.18 -3.42
CA LEU A 17 -26.25 -18.71 -2.27
C LEU A 17 -27.10 -18.72 -1.01
N ASP A 18 -28.31 -18.15 -1.07
CA ASP A 18 -29.24 -18.12 0.08
C ASP A 18 -29.59 -19.53 0.57
N ALA A 19 -29.86 -20.47 -0.34
CA ALA A 19 -30.13 -21.85 0.02
C ALA A 19 -28.92 -22.54 0.70
N THR A 20 -27.70 -22.21 0.27
CA THR A 20 -26.48 -22.79 0.86
C THR A 20 -26.19 -22.17 2.23
N LEU A 21 -26.43 -20.87 2.39
CA LEU A 21 -26.31 -20.17 3.67
C LEU A 21 -27.31 -20.70 4.69
N GLN A 22 -28.57 -20.91 4.28
CA GLN A 22 -29.58 -21.50 5.15
C GLN A 22 -29.17 -22.90 5.61
N LEU A 23 -28.62 -23.73 4.72
CA LEU A 23 -28.15 -25.08 5.07
C LEU A 23 -26.94 -25.07 6.01
N MET A 24 -26.09 -24.04 5.94
CA MET A 24 -24.98 -23.85 6.88
C MET A 24 -25.44 -23.33 8.25
N VAL A 25 -26.50 -22.51 8.28
CA VAL A 25 -27.14 -22.05 9.52
C VAL A 25 -27.84 -23.22 10.20
N ASP A 26 -28.61 -24.02 9.47
CA ASP A 26 -29.30 -25.20 10.02
C ASP A 26 -28.30 -26.27 10.51
N LYS A 27 -27.11 -26.39 9.89
CA LYS A 27 -26.02 -27.26 10.36
C LYS A 27 -25.31 -26.75 11.62
N LYS A 28 -25.42 -25.45 11.91
CA LYS A 28 -24.77 -24.82 13.07
C LYS A 28 -25.55 -25.06 14.37
N ASP A 29 -26.85 -25.32 14.26
CA ASP A 29 -27.72 -25.52 15.43
C ASP A 29 -27.69 -26.95 16.00
N GLU A 30 -27.16 -27.94 15.26
CA GLU A 30 -27.07 -29.34 15.69
C GLU A 30 -25.73 -29.73 16.37
N GLY A 31 -24.99 -28.75 16.91
CA GLY A 31 -23.68 -29.03 17.52
C GLY A 31 -23.30 -28.09 18.66
N HIS A 32 -23.80 -28.34 19.86
CA HIS A 32 -23.22 -27.80 21.09
C HIS A 32 -22.72 -28.93 22.00
N VAL A 33 -21.39 -29.13 22.05
CA VAL A 33 -20.67 -29.49 23.29
C VAL A 33 -19.20 -29.04 23.18
N SER A 34 -18.76 -28.21 24.13
CA SER A 34 -17.36 -27.89 24.54
C SER A 34 -16.43 -27.28 23.47
N SER A 35 -15.70 -26.19 23.65
CA SER A 35 -15.06 -25.62 24.84
C SER A 35 -14.71 -24.16 24.51
N GLU A 36 -14.56 -23.36 25.56
CA GLU A 36 -14.01 -22.01 25.53
C GLU A 36 -12.69 -21.97 24.76
N ASP A 37 -12.52 -20.99 23.88
CA ASP A 37 -11.24 -20.38 23.51
C ASP A 37 -11.54 -19.05 22.81
N GLU A 38 -11.50 -17.96 23.59
CA GLU A 38 -11.42 -16.61 23.04
C GLU A 38 -10.04 -16.43 22.40
N ILE A 39 -10.00 -16.53 21.07
CA ILE A 39 -8.76 -16.34 20.30
C ILE A 39 -8.35 -14.86 20.38
N SER A 40 -7.31 -14.59 21.17
CA SER A 40 -6.70 -13.27 21.28
C SER A 40 -5.86 -12.97 20.04
N GLN A 41 -5.81 -11.72 19.57
CA GLN A 41 -5.10 -11.30 18.34
C GLN A 41 -3.60 -11.70 18.32
N SER A 42 -2.99 -11.96 19.47
CA SER A 42 -1.62 -12.48 19.60
C SER A 42 -1.45 -13.94 19.17
N GLU A 43 -2.48 -14.78 19.29
CA GLU A 43 -2.41 -16.22 18.96
C GLU A 43 -2.58 -16.50 17.47
N LEU A 44 -3.20 -15.57 16.72
CA LEU A 44 -3.27 -15.64 15.26
C LEU A 44 -1.88 -15.51 14.61
N ALA A 45 -0.90 -14.93 15.30
CA ALA A 45 0.46 -14.75 14.80
C ALA A 45 1.38 -15.99 14.98
N THR A 46 0.97 -16.99 15.77
CA THR A 46 1.81 -18.16 16.08
C THR A 46 1.43 -19.42 15.31
N ARG A 47 0.32 -19.45 14.58
CA ARG A 47 -0.10 -20.62 13.80
C ARG A 47 0.45 -20.52 12.38
N SER A 48 1.60 -21.16 12.13
CA SER A 48 2.11 -21.35 10.77
C SER A 48 1.04 -22.05 9.92
N VAL A 49 0.74 -21.50 8.75
CA VAL A 49 -0.16 -22.13 7.77
C VAL A 49 0.61 -23.25 7.08
N ASP A 50 0.16 -24.49 7.21
CA ASP A 50 0.67 -25.61 6.41
C ASP A 50 0.17 -25.45 4.97
N LEU A 51 1.09 -25.27 4.02
CA LEU A 51 0.74 -25.11 2.61
C LEU A 51 0.47 -26.44 1.91
N ALA A 52 0.88 -27.57 2.49
CA ALA A 52 0.73 -28.90 1.88
C ALA A 52 -0.73 -29.38 1.82
N GLN A 53 -1.63 -28.75 2.58
CA GLN A 53 -3.06 -29.07 2.58
C GLN A 53 -3.85 -28.38 1.45
N PHE A 54 -3.22 -27.49 0.68
CA PHE A 54 -3.88 -26.75 -0.40
C PHE A 54 -3.36 -27.20 -1.76
N ASP A 55 -4.28 -27.37 -2.71
CA ASP A 55 -3.94 -27.68 -4.11
C ASP A 55 -3.29 -26.48 -4.82
N GLU A 56 -2.57 -26.74 -5.91
CA GLU A 56 -1.86 -25.71 -6.68
C GLU A 56 -2.78 -24.65 -7.30
N ASP A 57 -4.06 -24.97 -7.51
CA ASP A 57 -5.09 -24.04 -8.00
C ASP A 57 -5.71 -23.18 -6.87
N SER A 58 -5.24 -23.34 -5.63
CA SER A 58 -5.72 -22.53 -4.51
C SER A 58 -5.35 -21.06 -4.71
N PRO A 59 -6.28 -20.12 -4.47
CA PRO A 59 -5.99 -18.67 -4.53
C PRO A 59 -4.93 -18.25 -3.50
N LEU A 60 -4.60 -19.11 -2.54
CA LEU A 60 -3.52 -18.90 -1.57
C LEU A 60 -2.13 -19.07 -2.20
N TYR A 61 -1.98 -19.94 -3.21
CA TYR A 61 -0.69 -20.27 -3.82
C TYR A 61 0.00 -19.05 -4.48
N PRO A 62 -0.69 -18.20 -5.28
CA PRO A 62 -0.10 -16.96 -5.79
C PRO A 62 0.38 -15.99 -4.70
N ILE A 63 -0.37 -15.88 -3.60
CA ILE A 63 -0.05 -14.98 -2.47
C ILE A 63 1.20 -15.49 -1.74
N CYS A 64 1.21 -16.77 -1.36
CA CYS A 64 2.34 -17.38 -0.66
C CYS A 64 3.61 -17.41 -1.51
N ARG A 65 3.51 -17.70 -2.81
CA ARG A 65 4.65 -17.67 -3.74
C ARG A 65 5.21 -16.26 -3.89
N SER A 66 4.35 -15.24 -3.93
CA SER A 66 4.78 -13.84 -3.98
C SER A 66 5.44 -13.41 -2.67
N TRP A 67 4.89 -13.80 -1.53
CA TRP A 67 5.45 -13.51 -0.21
C TRP A 67 6.82 -14.17 -0.01
N LEU A 68 6.96 -15.44 -0.42
CA LEU A 68 8.23 -16.17 -0.38
C LEU A 68 9.29 -15.57 -1.30
N LYS A 69 8.89 -15.06 -2.48
CA LYS A 69 9.77 -14.32 -3.39
C LYS A 69 10.25 -13.00 -2.77
N ASN A 70 9.36 -12.29 -2.09
CA ASN A 70 9.66 -10.96 -1.55
C ASN A 70 10.51 -11.00 -0.27
N ARG A 71 10.73 -12.20 0.30
CA ARG A 71 11.52 -12.48 1.51
C ARG A 71 11.50 -11.31 2.51
N PRO A 72 10.34 -10.97 3.10
CA PRO A 72 10.18 -9.72 3.84
C PRO A 72 11.07 -9.61 5.10
N TYR A 73 11.58 -10.74 5.60
CA TYR A 73 12.50 -10.80 6.74
C TYR A 73 13.99 -10.76 6.34
N ASP A 74 14.30 -10.92 5.05
CA ASP A 74 15.64 -10.99 4.50
C ASP A 74 16.00 -9.63 3.86
N ARG A 75 16.00 -8.57 4.70
CA ARG A 75 16.31 -7.20 4.25
C ARG A 75 17.69 -7.12 3.58
N ASP A 76 18.64 -7.92 4.04
CA ASP A 76 20.02 -7.94 3.54
C ASP A 76 20.14 -8.57 2.14
N ALA A 77 19.26 -9.51 1.77
CA ALA A 77 19.26 -10.12 0.44
C ALA A 77 18.69 -9.17 -0.64
N ASN A 78 17.70 -8.35 -0.28
CA ASN A 78 17.06 -7.40 -1.19
C ASN A 78 17.98 -6.21 -1.55
N ASP A 79 18.95 -5.89 -0.71
CA ASP A 79 19.98 -4.88 -1.00
C ASP A 79 21.11 -5.44 -1.88
N LYS A 80 21.42 -6.73 -1.80
CA LYS A 80 22.49 -7.38 -2.58
C LYS A 80 22.18 -7.43 -4.07
N ASP A 81 20.92 -7.69 -4.44
CA ASP A 81 20.50 -7.76 -5.85
C ASP A 81 20.39 -6.37 -6.52
N LYS A 82 20.36 -5.28 -5.73
CA LYS A 82 20.42 -3.90 -6.23
C LYS A 82 21.84 -3.34 -6.39
N LEU A 83 22.85 -4.00 -5.83
CA LEU A 83 24.23 -3.49 -5.81
C LEU A 83 25.08 -3.92 -7.00
N SER A 84 24.59 -4.80 -7.89
CA SER A 84 25.25 -5.07 -9.17
C SER A 84 24.96 -3.96 -10.20
N SER A 85 25.30 -2.72 -9.84
CA SER A 85 25.65 -1.73 -10.84
C SER A 85 27.02 -2.13 -11.41
N PRO A 86 27.22 -2.15 -12.74
CA PRO A 86 28.53 -2.47 -13.31
C PRO A 86 29.60 -1.59 -12.67
N GLU A 87 30.69 -2.20 -12.19
CA GLU A 87 31.87 -1.49 -11.71
C GLU A 87 32.35 -0.58 -12.85
N HIS A 88 32.12 0.73 -12.72
CA HIS A 88 32.64 1.68 -13.69
C HIS A 88 34.13 1.81 -13.39
N GLU A 89 34.96 1.21 -14.26
CA GLU A 89 36.41 1.39 -14.18
C GLU A 89 36.72 2.88 -14.20
N ALA A 90 37.51 3.31 -13.20
CA ALA A 90 37.97 4.68 -13.05
C ALA A 90 38.95 5.00 -14.18
N HIS A 91 38.42 5.35 -15.34
CA HIS A 91 39.16 6.06 -16.35
C HIS A 91 39.43 7.46 -15.81
N SER A 92 40.66 7.66 -15.32
CA SER A 92 41.29 8.97 -15.35
C SER A 92 41.28 9.43 -16.80
N ASP A 93 40.63 10.54 -17.13
CA ASP A 93 41.00 11.38 -18.27
C ASP A 93 40.32 12.75 -18.11
N GLU A 94 41.19 13.74 -17.87
CA GLU A 94 41.16 15.12 -18.35
C GLU A 94 39.91 15.98 -18.07
N GLU A 95 40.13 17.06 -17.31
CA GLU A 95 39.19 18.17 -17.09
C GLU A 95 38.70 18.73 -18.44
N ILE A 96 37.52 18.27 -18.86
CA ILE A 96 36.72 18.97 -19.87
C ILE A 96 36.03 20.12 -19.14
N ASP A 97 36.49 21.33 -19.47
CA ASP A 97 35.92 22.65 -19.24
C ASP A 97 34.73 22.75 -18.27
N GLY A 98 35.04 23.12 -17.01
CA GLY A 98 34.12 23.86 -16.14
C GLY A 98 33.00 23.09 -15.41
N ILE A 99 32.73 21.81 -15.73
CA ILE A 99 31.74 21.01 -15.00
C ILE A 99 32.39 19.71 -14.49
N PRO A 100 32.58 19.53 -13.17
CA PRO A 100 33.16 18.30 -12.66
C PRO A 100 32.28 17.11 -13.02
N ASN A 101 32.86 16.02 -13.56
CA ASN A 101 32.13 14.78 -13.84
C ASN A 101 31.38 14.32 -12.57
N VAL A 102 30.06 14.35 -12.63
CA VAL A 102 29.17 13.97 -11.53
C VAL A 102 29.01 12.46 -11.53
N TYR A 103 29.95 11.76 -10.88
CA TYR A 103 29.86 10.31 -10.70
C TYR A 103 28.85 9.90 -9.62
N LEU A 104 28.39 10.85 -8.81
CA LEU A 104 27.47 10.63 -7.69
C LEU A 104 26.51 11.82 -7.55
N MET A 105 25.21 11.54 -7.43
CA MET A 105 24.22 12.57 -7.12
C MET A 105 24.41 13.10 -5.69
N PRO A 106 24.14 14.41 -5.45
CA PRO A 106 24.05 14.95 -4.10
C PRO A 106 23.16 14.09 -3.20
N LYS A 107 23.61 13.86 -1.96
CA LYS A 107 22.80 13.14 -0.99
C LYS A 107 21.54 13.95 -0.72
N PRO A 108 20.38 13.30 -0.51
CA PRO A 108 19.17 14.01 -0.15
C PRO A 108 19.42 14.83 1.11
N ILE A 109 18.85 16.03 1.17
CA ILE A 109 18.90 16.88 2.36
C ILE A 109 18.39 16.02 3.52
N LYS A 110 19.25 15.82 4.51
CA LYS A 110 18.92 15.04 5.69
C LYS A 110 17.89 15.84 6.48
N ALA A 111 16.84 15.17 6.91
CA ALA A 111 16.04 15.67 8.00
C ALA A 111 16.93 15.83 9.25
N GLU A 112 16.50 16.66 10.20
CA GLU A 112 17.16 16.79 11.50
C GLU A 112 17.54 15.41 12.07
N PRO A 113 18.67 15.24 12.75
CA PRO A 113 19.19 13.92 13.14
C PRO A 113 18.24 13.13 14.06
N ASP A 114 17.27 13.78 14.69
CA ASP A 114 16.23 13.17 15.54
C ASP A 114 14.94 12.84 14.77
N ASP A 115 14.85 13.21 13.49
CA ASP A 115 13.64 13.05 12.70
C ASP A 115 13.56 11.66 12.05
N THR A 116 12.73 10.83 12.65
CA THR A 116 12.45 9.45 12.21
C THR A 116 11.26 9.34 11.25
N ARG A 117 10.68 10.47 10.82
CA ARG A 117 9.50 10.50 9.96
C ARG A 117 9.79 10.04 8.54
N ASP A 118 8.87 9.26 7.98
CA ASP A 118 8.87 8.93 6.55
C ASP A 118 8.13 10.02 5.76
N TYR A 119 8.90 10.90 5.12
CA TYR A 119 8.40 12.00 4.30
C TYR A 119 7.53 11.57 3.11
N ARG A 120 7.57 10.30 2.69
CA ARG A 120 6.74 9.82 1.58
C ARG A 120 5.28 9.65 1.96
N ILE A 121 4.99 9.47 3.25
CA ILE A 121 3.66 9.15 3.74
C ILE A 121 3.19 10.34 4.58
N PRO A 122 2.11 11.04 4.20
CA PRO A 122 1.59 12.11 5.02
C PRO A 122 1.07 11.58 6.36
N GLU A 123 1.13 12.42 7.39
CA GLU A 123 0.47 12.14 8.66
C GLU A 123 -1.05 11.95 8.45
N PRO A 124 -1.66 11.00 9.14
CA PRO A 124 -3.09 10.75 9.02
C PRO A 124 -3.88 11.98 9.45
N LEU A 125 -5.00 12.22 8.76
CA LEU A 125 -5.99 13.18 9.23
C LEU A 125 -6.46 12.79 10.64
N PRO A 126 -6.62 13.76 11.57
CA PRO A 126 -7.22 13.47 12.86
C PRO A 126 -8.58 12.83 12.63
N ASN A 127 -8.79 11.65 13.22
CA ASN A 127 -10.10 11.06 13.26
C ASN A 127 -10.93 11.86 14.26
N THR A 128 -12.22 12.02 13.99
CA THR A 128 -13.14 12.43 15.05
C THR A 128 -13.19 11.28 16.03
N ASP A 129 -12.73 11.46 17.27
CA ASP A 129 -12.72 10.44 18.33
C ASP A 129 -14.12 9.96 18.77
N ALA A 130 -15.15 10.25 17.97
CA ALA A 130 -16.48 9.72 18.16
C ALA A 130 -16.43 8.19 18.00
N PRO A 131 -16.82 7.42 19.01
CA PRO A 131 -16.92 5.98 18.89
C PRO A 131 -17.93 5.65 17.78
N LEU A 132 -17.58 4.68 16.94
CA LEU A 132 -18.51 4.15 15.94
C LEU A 132 -19.61 3.38 16.68
N ASP A 133 -20.80 3.95 16.77
CA ASP A 133 -21.96 3.25 17.32
C ASP A 133 -22.68 2.46 16.21
N ILE A 134 -22.48 1.14 16.21
CA ILE A 134 -23.09 0.22 15.25
C ILE A 134 -24.61 0.10 15.48
N ASN A 135 -25.08 0.40 16.70
CA ASN A 135 -26.49 0.28 17.10
C ASN A 135 -27.19 1.64 17.20
N ALA A 136 -26.63 2.68 16.57
CA ALA A 136 -27.24 4.01 16.57
C ALA A 136 -28.65 3.97 15.96
N ASP A 137 -29.57 4.70 16.59
CA ASP A 137 -30.95 4.83 16.12
C ASP A 137 -30.95 5.45 14.69
N PRO A 138 -31.57 4.80 13.69
CA PRO A 138 -31.65 5.33 12.32
C PRO A 138 -32.28 6.72 12.24
N ASP A 139 -33.16 7.09 13.18
CA ASP A 139 -33.79 8.42 13.21
C ASP A 139 -32.83 9.53 13.70
N THR A 140 -31.74 9.14 14.35
CA THR A 140 -30.67 10.05 14.82
C THR A 140 -29.51 10.13 13.82
N ALA A 141 -29.50 9.29 12.78
CA ALA A 141 -28.44 9.26 11.79
C ALA A 141 -28.40 10.56 10.96
N PRO A 142 -27.21 11.13 10.70
CA PRO A 142 -27.08 12.26 9.78
C PRO A 142 -27.66 11.91 8.41
N PRO A 143 -28.31 12.86 7.71
CA PRO A 143 -28.83 12.60 6.38
C PRO A 143 -27.69 12.23 5.41
N PRO A 144 -27.96 11.35 4.42
CA PRO A 144 -26.92 10.79 3.55
C PRO A 144 -26.15 11.86 2.77
N GLU A 145 -26.80 12.98 2.42
CA GLU A 145 -26.16 14.11 1.74
C GLU A 145 -25.10 14.80 2.60
N GLN A 146 -25.34 14.95 3.90
CA GLN A 146 -24.36 15.53 4.83
C GLN A 146 -23.17 14.60 5.02
N LEU A 147 -23.41 13.29 5.15
CA LEU A 147 -22.35 12.29 5.25
C LEU A 147 -21.49 12.28 3.98
N LEU A 148 -22.12 12.31 2.80
CA LEU A 148 -21.43 12.38 1.52
C LEU A 148 -20.56 13.64 1.42
N LEU A 149 -21.10 14.81 1.79
CA LEU A 149 -20.35 16.06 1.77
C LEU A 149 -19.14 16.03 2.72
N GLY A 150 -19.33 15.49 3.93
CA GLY A 150 -18.24 15.29 4.90
C GLY A 150 -17.14 14.38 4.36
N HIS A 151 -17.52 13.26 3.75
CA HIS A 151 -16.57 12.35 3.09
C HIS A 151 -15.85 13.03 1.93
N MET A 152 -16.55 13.77 1.07
CA MET A 152 -15.94 14.49 -0.05
C MET A 152 -14.89 15.50 0.43
N SER A 153 -15.21 16.27 1.48
CA SER A 153 -14.27 17.22 2.08
C SER A 153 -13.05 16.50 2.65
N ARG A 154 -13.26 15.45 3.46
CA ARG A 154 -12.17 14.67 4.04
C ARG A 154 -11.26 14.08 2.97
N TRP A 155 -11.81 13.47 1.93
CA TRP A 155 -11.03 12.91 0.82
C TRP A 155 -10.31 13.97 -0.02
N LYS A 156 -10.86 15.19 -0.12
CA LYS A 156 -10.13 16.32 -0.71
C LYS A 156 -8.90 16.65 0.14
N ASP A 157 -9.04 16.70 1.45
CA ASP A 157 -7.94 17.00 2.38
C ASP A 157 -6.88 15.90 2.42
N VAL A 158 -7.29 14.62 2.33
CA VAL A 158 -6.38 13.49 2.16
C VAL A 158 -5.55 13.69 0.90
N ARG A 159 -6.18 13.94 -0.25
CA ARG A 159 -5.46 14.14 -1.51
C ARG A 159 -4.51 15.32 -1.47
N ILE A 160 -4.89 16.42 -0.83
CA ILE A 160 -4.03 17.58 -0.64
C ILE A 160 -2.79 17.20 0.19
N ARG A 161 -2.96 16.49 1.32
CA ARG A 161 -1.83 16.04 2.15
C ARG A 161 -0.88 15.09 1.41
N TRP A 162 -1.41 14.15 0.63
CA TRP A 162 -0.57 13.27 -0.18
C TRP A 162 0.25 14.04 -1.22
N ARG A 163 -0.35 15.05 -1.86
CA ARG A 163 0.37 15.92 -2.78
C ARG A 163 1.46 16.71 -2.07
N GLU A 164 1.15 17.28 -0.92
CA GLU A 164 2.12 18.05 -0.13
C GLU A 164 3.27 17.18 0.37
N ALA A 165 2.98 15.99 0.92
CA ALA A 165 4.01 15.04 1.33
C ALA A 165 4.89 14.60 0.14
N GLY A 166 4.28 14.38 -1.03
CA GLY A 166 5.03 14.13 -2.27
C GLY A 166 6.00 15.28 -2.60
N PHE A 167 5.51 16.52 -2.56
CA PHE A 167 6.33 17.71 -2.79
C PHE A 167 7.46 17.85 -1.76
N GLN A 168 7.16 17.63 -0.47
CA GLN A 168 8.17 17.66 0.60
C GLN A 168 9.20 16.54 0.45
N ASN A 169 8.79 15.35 -0.01
CA ASN A 169 9.73 14.29 -0.30
C ASN A 169 10.64 14.64 -1.49
N GLU A 170 10.08 15.26 -2.54
CA GLU A 170 10.85 15.72 -3.72
C GLU A 170 11.81 16.87 -3.39
N SER A 171 11.42 17.81 -2.52
CA SER A 171 12.25 18.95 -2.12
C SER A 171 13.58 18.53 -1.48
N ARG A 172 13.64 17.34 -0.86
CA ARG A 172 14.87 16.74 -0.32
C ARG A 172 15.94 16.52 -1.38
N PHE A 173 15.56 16.45 -2.66
CA PHE A 173 16.44 16.25 -3.80
C PHE A 173 16.66 17.55 -4.59
N ALA A 174 16.39 18.73 -4.00
CA ALA A 174 16.52 20.02 -4.69
C ALA A 174 17.92 20.22 -5.32
N ASP A 175 18.99 19.93 -4.58
CA ASP A 175 20.36 20.06 -5.07
C ASP A 175 20.63 19.15 -6.27
N SER A 176 20.17 17.89 -6.18
CA SER A 176 20.23 16.92 -7.26
C SER A 176 19.48 17.38 -8.51
N MET A 177 18.30 18.00 -8.33
CA MET A 177 17.51 18.53 -9.45
C MET A 177 18.17 19.75 -10.09
N ASN A 178 18.78 20.63 -9.29
CA ASN A 178 19.53 21.78 -9.79
C ASN A 178 20.74 21.36 -10.61
N LEU A 179 21.48 20.35 -10.14
CA LEU A 179 22.63 19.79 -10.86
C LEU A 179 22.23 19.22 -12.23
N ILE A 180 21.16 18.42 -12.28
CA ILE A 180 20.63 17.88 -13.54
C ILE A 180 20.22 19.01 -14.49
N ARG A 181 19.57 20.06 -13.96
CA ARG A 181 19.16 21.22 -14.75
C ARG A 181 20.35 21.96 -15.35
N GLU A 182 21.39 22.20 -14.55
CA GLU A 182 22.61 22.88 -15.00
C GLU A 182 23.33 22.09 -16.10
N ILE A 183 23.48 20.77 -15.93
CA ILE A 183 24.05 19.89 -16.95
C ILE A 183 23.25 19.99 -18.26
N PHE A 184 21.92 19.89 -18.18
CA PHE A 184 21.04 19.98 -19.34
C PHE A 184 21.13 21.32 -20.06
N GLU A 185 21.11 22.43 -19.31
CA GLU A 185 21.19 23.78 -19.86
C GLU A 185 22.54 24.03 -20.55
N ASN A 186 23.63 23.49 -20.02
CA ASN A 186 24.96 23.66 -20.62
C ASN A 186 25.08 22.84 -21.91
N GLN A 187 24.58 21.60 -21.94
CA GLN A 187 24.52 20.82 -23.19
C GLN A 187 23.71 21.50 -24.31
N MET A 188 22.62 22.17 -23.95
CA MET A 188 21.78 22.90 -24.91
C MET A 188 22.42 24.21 -25.42
N LYS A 189 23.46 24.73 -24.77
CA LYS A 189 24.19 25.93 -25.21
C LYS A 189 25.36 25.60 -26.14
N GLU A 190 25.87 24.38 -26.11
CA GLU A 190 27.02 23.95 -26.92
C GLU A 190 26.63 23.29 -28.26
N GLY A 191 25.34 23.03 -28.51
CA GLY A 191 24.79 22.53 -29.78
C GLY A 191 24.08 23.61 -30.59
#